data_AF-A0A660XVZ3-F1
#
_entry.id   AF-A0A660XVZ3-F1
#
_cell.length_a   1.000
_cell.length_b   1.000
_cell.length_c   1.000
_cell.angle_alpha   90.00
_cell.angle_beta   90.00
_cell.angle_gamma   90.00
#
_symmetry.space_group_name_H-M   'P 1'
#
loop_
_entity.id
_entity.type
_entity.pdbx_description
1 polymer ?
#
loop_
_entity_poly.entity_id
_entity_poly.type
_entity_poly.pdbx_seq_one_letter_code
_entity_poly.pdbx_strand_id
1 'polypeptide(L)'
;LWAFNEEVVVRAVARSRIPVISAVGHEVDVTLTDLAADRRAPTPSAAAEMAVPDRAELADRVRSLKARLLDAMEGFIGDAEGKVAALRDAYSLRQVPDRILQYGQEVDELRRRLGKALEYVVDGKSRGLLSLRGRLEALSPGAAMERGFSVVRRLPDGRVVRDAGELKPGDRVEVQFSRGRVVCEVLSTG
;
A
#
# COMPACT_ATOMS: atom_id res chain seq x y z
N LEU A 1 61.40 61.51 25.94
CA LEU A 1 62.03 60.21 25.64
C LEU A 1 62.66 59.53 26.87
N TRP A 2 63.13 60.26 27.90
CA TRP A 2 63.78 59.63 29.07
C TRP A 2 62.93 58.60 29.83
N ALA A 3 61.62 58.84 29.97
CA ALA A 3 60.70 57.91 30.65
C ALA A 3 60.66 56.49 30.04
N PHE A 4 61.03 56.34 28.76
CA PHE A 4 61.09 55.04 28.07
C PHE A 4 62.46 54.36 28.16
N ASN A 5 63.40 54.95 28.90
CA ASN A 5 64.69 54.35 29.26
C ASN A 5 64.78 54.00 30.75
N GLU A 6 63.71 54.18 31.52
CA GLU A 6 63.70 53.81 32.94
C GLU A 6 63.62 52.30 33.11
N GLU A 7 64.46 51.74 34.00
CA GLU A 7 64.57 50.30 34.24
C GLU A 7 63.22 49.66 34.56
N VAL A 8 62.37 50.35 35.33
CA VAL A 8 61.05 49.85 35.72
C VAL A 8 60.13 49.64 34.52
N VAL A 9 60.18 50.54 33.53
CA VAL A 9 59.37 50.45 32.30
C VAL A 9 59.87 49.33 31.40
N VAL A 10 61.20 49.24 31.21
CA VAL A 10 61.84 48.21 30.39
C VAL A 10 61.56 46.81 30.97
N ARG A 11 61.68 46.63 32.30
CA ARG A 11 61.35 45.36 32.96
C ARG A 11 59.86 45.04 32.90
N ALA A 12 58.99 46.04 32.93
CA ALA A 12 57.55 45.82 32.78
C ALA A 12 57.21 45.31 31.38
N VAL A 13 57.78 45.93 30.33
CA VAL A 13 57.60 45.49 28.94
C VAL A 13 58.17 44.09 28.72
N ALA A 14 59.41 43.84 29.16
CA ALA A 14 60.07 42.53 29.00
C ALA A 14 59.36 41.38 29.75
N ARG A 15 58.56 41.69 30.78
CA ARG A 15 57.78 40.71 31.55
C ARG A 15 56.32 40.63 31.11
N SER A 16 55.90 41.39 30.09
CA SER A 16 54.53 41.37 29.59
C SER A 16 54.17 39.98 29.07
N ARG A 17 52.95 39.52 29.40
CA ARG A 17 52.38 38.28 28.84
C ARG A 17 51.60 38.51 27.56
N ILE A 18 51.33 39.77 27.23
CA ILE A 18 50.67 40.19 25.99
C ILE A 18 51.77 40.76 25.08
N PRO A 19 51.85 40.36 23.80
CA PRO A 19 52.83 40.91 22.88
C PRO A 19 52.78 42.43 22.82
N VAL A 20 53.94 43.08 22.94
CA VAL A 20 54.08 44.54 22.96
C VAL A 20 54.72 45.02 21.66
N ILE A 21 54.11 46.03 21.03
CA ILE A 21 54.71 46.77 19.91
C ILE A 21 55.11 48.15 20.42
N SER A 22 56.41 48.45 20.42
CA SER A 22 56.90 49.78 20.79
C SER A 22 56.81 50.75 19.60
N ALA A 23 56.26 51.94 19.84
CA ALA A 23 56.05 52.98 18.84
C ALA A 23 56.48 54.37 19.36
N VAL A 24 57.56 54.41 20.15
CA VAL A 24 57.98 55.57 20.95
C VAL A 24 58.89 56.54 20.19
N GLY A 25 59.68 56.06 19.22
CA GLY A 25 60.71 56.84 18.53
C GLY A 25 60.75 56.64 17.02
N HIS A 26 61.37 57.60 16.31
CA HIS A 26 61.64 57.53 14.86
C HIS A 26 62.91 56.70 14.59
N GLU A 27 63.26 56.42 13.33
CA GLU A 27 64.36 55.51 12.96
C GLU A 27 65.73 55.84 13.60
N VAL A 28 65.96 57.09 13.99
CA VAL A 28 67.22 57.58 14.56
C VAL A 28 67.31 57.54 16.10
N ASP A 29 66.18 57.42 16.82
CA ASP A 29 66.15 57.44 18.29
C ASP A 29 65.65 56.09 18.84
N VAL A 30 66.57 55.18 19.14
CA VAL A 30 66.25 53.87 19.75
C VAL A 30 66.23 53.99 21.28
N THR A 31 65.13 53.55 21.90
CA THR A 31 64.98 53.49 23.37
C THR A 31 65.21 52.07 23.90
N LEU A 32 65.53 51.94 25.18
CA LEU A 32 65.62 50.63 25.85
C LEU A 32 64.28 49.88 25.83
N THR A 33 63.16 50.60 25.83
CA THR A 33 61.83 49.99 25.68
C THR A 33 61.62 49.40 24.29
N ASP A 34 62.16 50.01 23.22
CA ASP A 34 62.11 49.44 21.86
C ASP A 34 62.83 48.10 21.75
N LEU A 35 63.90 47.92 22.55
CA LEU A 35 64.68 46.67 22.59
C LEU A 35 64.01 45.58 23.43
N ALA A 36 63.18 45.96 24.41
CA ALA A 36 62.47 45.03 25.27
C ALA A 36 61.12 44.56 24.69
N ALA A 37 60.55 45.29 23.73
CA ALA A 37 59.28 44.95 23.09
C ALA A 37 59.43 43.83 22.03
N ASP A 38 58.35 43.09 21.77
CA ASP A 38 58.32 42.00 20.77
C ASP A 38 58.49 42.52 19.34
N ARG A 39 57.99 43.72 19.07
CA ARG A 39 58.16 44.43 17.80
C ARG A 39 58.39 45.91 18.04
N ARG A 40 59.13 46.52 17.12
CA ARG A 40 59.28 47.97 17.02
C ARG A 40 58.56 48.46 15.78
N ALA A 41 57.82 49.55 15.91
CA ALA A 41 57.24 50.31 14.83
C ALA A 41 57.78 51.75 14.85
N PRO A 42 58.02 52.38 13.69
CA PRO A 42 58.55 53.74 13.61
C PRO A 42 57.53 54.82 14.01
N THR A 43 56.24 54.49 14.00
CA THR A 43 55.15 55.41 14.38
C THR A 43 54.01 54.65 15.07
N PRO A 44 53.19 55.32 15.90
CA PRO A 44 51.99 54.71 16.49
C PRO A 44 51.01 54.15 15.45
N SER A 45 50.86 54.80 14.30
CA SER A 45 50.02 54.32 13.21
C SER A 45 50.55 53.01 12.61
N ALA A 46 51.87 52.88 12.42
CA ALA A 46 52.47 51.64 11.94
C ALA A 46 52.31 50.49 12.95
N ALA A 47 52.37 50.77 14.26
CA ALA A 47 52.06 49.76 15.27
C ALA A 47 50.60 49.29 15.21
N ALA A 48 49.66 50.22 14.97
CA ALA A 48 48.25 49.88 14.80
C ALA A 48 48.00 49.04 13.55
N GLU A 49 48.64 49.37 12.41
CA GLU A 49 48.57 48.57 11.18
C GLU A 49 49.14 47.15 11.37
N MET A 50 50.20 46.99 12.19
CA MET A 50 50.74 45.67 12.51
C MET A 50 49.83 44.83 13.41
N ALA A 51 49.02 45.49 14.26
CA ALA A 51 48.17 44.81 15.23
C ALA A 51 46.78 44.45 14.68
N VAL A 52 46.32 45.15 13.63
CA VAL A 52 44.96 45.02 13.08
C VAL A 52 45.00 44.33 11.72
N PRO A 53 44.22 43.25 11.48
CA PRO A 53 44.16 42.59 10.18
C PRO A 53 43.64 43.53 9.10
N ASP A 54 44.13 43.36 7.87
CA ASP A 54 43.74 44.18 6.73
C ASP A 54 42.23 44.04 6.44
N ARG A 55 41.53 45.17 6.42
CA ARG A 55 40.10 45.26 6.09
C ARG A 55 39.81 44.66 4.71
N ALA A 56 40.72 44.83 3.74
CA ALA A 56 40.57 44.28 2.40
C ALA A 56 40.60 42.75 2.42
N GLU A 57 41.54 42.15 3.16
CA GLU A 57 41.65 40.69 3.31
C GLU A 57 40.39 40.11 3.97
N LEU A 58 39.87 40.76 5.03
CA LEU A 58 38.64 40.33 5.68
C LEU A 58 37.44 40.43 4.72
N ALA A 59 37.36 41.50 3.93
CA ALA A 59 36.30 41.68 2.94
C ALA A 59 36.38 40.65 1.80
N ASP A 60 37.58 40.28 1.35
CA ASP A 60 37.80 39.20 0.39
C ASP A 60 37.36 37.85 0.97
N ARG A 61 37.67 37.59 2.24
CA ARG A 61 37.28 36.36 2.93
C ARG A 61 35.76 36.22 3.06
N VAL A 62 35.07 37.30 3.42
CA VAL A 62 33.59 37.33 3.46
C VAL A 62 33.00 37.08 2.07
N ARG A 63 33.56 37.71 1.01
CA ARG A 63 33.13 37.48 -0.38
C ARG A 63 33.33 36.03 -0.81
N SER A 64 34.48 35.42 -0.48
CA SER A 64 34.76 34.02 -0.79
C SER A 64 33.81 33.06 -0.07
N LEU A 65 33.55 33.29 1.22
CA LEU A 65 32.59 32.49 1.99
C LEU A 65 31.17 32.61 1.42
N LYS A 66 30.75 33.81 1.00
CA LYS A 66 29.46 34.03 0.35
C LYS A 66 29.35 33.25 -0.96
N ALA A 67 30.37 33.32 -1.82
CA ALA A 67 30.38 32.59 -3.10
C ALA A 67 30.24 31.08 -2.87
N ARG A 68 31.05 30.52 -1.97
CA ARG A 68 30.99 29.08 -1.62
C ARG A 68 29.64 28.66 -1.05
N LEU A 69 28.99 29.52 -0.26
CA LEU A 69 27.65 29.25 0.27
C LEU A 69 26.62 29.19 -0.86
N LEU A 70 26.65 30.16 -1.78
CA LEU A 70 25.73 30.19 -2.92
C LEU A 70 25.91 28.96 -3.82
N ASP A 71 27.15 28.60 -4.15
CA ASP A 71 27.44 27.41 -4.96
C ASP A 71 26.93 26.12 -4.27
N ALA A 72 27.13 26.00 -2.96
CA ALA A 72 26.64 24.85 -2.20
C ALA A 72 25.10 24.79 -2.15
N MET A 73 24.44 25.94 -2.07
CA MET A 73 22.97 26.02 -2.11
C MET A 73 22.43 25.64 -3.48
N GLU A 74 23.04 26.13 -4.57
CA GLU A 74 22.66 25.75 -5.93
C GLU A 74 22.84 24.26 -6.17
N GLY A 75 23.97 23.68 -5.75
CA GLY A 75 24.20 22.24 -5.82
C GLY A 75 23.16 21.44 -5.03
N PHE A 76 22.85 21.85 -3.80
CA PHE A 76 21.83 21.20 -2.97
C PHE A 76 20.43 21.21 -3.60
N ILE A 77 20.04 22.36 -4.16
CA ILE A 77 18.74 22.51 -4.83
C ILE A 77 18.71 21.63 -6.09
N GLY A 78 19.77 21.67 -6.92
CA GLY A 78 19.87 20.84 -8.11
C GLY A 78 19.79 19.33 -7.80
N ASP A 79 20.47 18.88 -6.75
CA ASP A 79 20.39 17.48 -6.29
C ASP A 79 18.99 17.10 -5.81
N ALA A 80 18.32 18.00 -5.09
CA ALA A 80 16.95 17.77 -4.61
C ALA A 80 15.96 17.71 -5.78
N GLU A 81 16.05 18.64 -6.74
CA GLU A 81 15.25 18.64 -7.97
C GLU A 81 15.50 17.38 -8.80
N GLY A 82 16.77 16.97 -8.93
CA GLY A 82 17.16 15.73 -9.62
C GLY A 82 16.57 14.49 -8.97
N LYS A 83 16.56 14.40 -7.63
CA LYS A 83 15.89 13.30 -6.89
C LYS A 83 14.39 13.28 -7.11
N VAL A 84 13.74 14.45 -7.08
CA VAL A 84 12.29 14.56 -7.33
C VAL A 84 11.97 14.15 -8.76
N ALA A 85 12.74 14.61 -9.75
CA ALA A 85 12.59 14.22 -11.15
C ALA A 85 12.80 12.72 -11.34
N ALA A 86 13.84 12.15 -10.73
CA ALA A 86 14.11 10.71 -10.78
C ALA A 86 12.98 9.88 -10.17
N LEU A 87 12.37 10.32 -9.06
CA LEU A 87 11.20 9.66 -8.46
C LEU A 87 9.95 9.80 -9.33
N ARG A 88 9.72 10.98 -9.92
CA ARG A 88 8.60 11.21 -10.85
C ARG A 88 8.72 10.37 -12.12
N ASP A 89 9.94 10.25 -12.63
CA ASP A 89 10.25 9.56 -13.88
C ASP A 89 10.59 8.08 -13.64
N ALA A 90 10.68 7.64 -12.38
CA ALA A 90 10.75 6.24 -12.00
C ALA A 90 9.55 5.53 -12.59
N TYR A 91 9.85 4.72 -13.62
CA TYR A 91 8.92 3.98 -14.46
C TYR A 91 7.87 3.19 -13.66
N SER A 92 8.24 2.74 -12.47
CA SER A 92 7.35 2.02 -11.55
C SER A 92 6.13 2.83 -11.12
N LEU A 93 6.21 4.16 -10.97
CA LEU A 93 5.08 4.99 -10.56
C LEU A 93 4.19 5.42 -11.73
N ARG A 94 4.77 5.60 -12.94
CA ARG A 94 4.00 5.91 -14.15
C ARG A 94 3.07 4.78 -14.58
N GLN A 95 3.45 3.53 -14.33
CA GLN A 95 2.64 2.36 -14.72
C GLN A 95 1.56 1.97 -13.71
N VAL A 96 1.53 2.57 -12.51
CA VAL A 96 0.55 2.20 -11.48
C VAL A 96 -0.89 2.45 -11.95
N PRO A 97 -1.25 3.60 -12.54
CA PRO A 97 -2.62 3.82 -13.02
C PRO A 97 -3.04 2.80 -14.10
N ASP A 98 -2.16 2.53 -15.06
CA ASP A 98 -2.42 1.56 -16.14
C ASP A 98 -2.59 0.14 -15.60
N ARG A 99 -1.76 -0.26 -14.63
CA ARG A 99 -1.88 -1.56 -13.96
C ARG A 99 -3.17 -1.68 -13.15
N ILE A 100 -3.56 -0.63 -12.43
CA ILE A 100 -4.83 -0.60 -11.69
C ILE A 100 -6.00 -0.77 -12.67
N LEU A 101 -5.96 -0.08 -13.82
CA LEU A 101 -6.99 -0.18 -14.84
C LEU A 101 -7.05 -1.59 -15.44
N GLN A 102 -5.90 -2.20 -15.75
CA GLN A 102 -5.80 -3.59 -16.23
C GLN A 102 -6.38 -4.58 -15.22
N TYR A 103 -6.00 -4.48 -13.95
CA TYR A 103 -6.56 -5.35 -12.91
C TYR A 103 -8.06 -5.15 -12.73
N GLY A 104 -8.56 -3.92 -12.86
CA GLY A 104 -10.00 -3.64 -12.88
C GLY A 104 -10.72 -4.40 -14.01
N GLN A 105 -10.19 -4.31 -15.24
CA GLN A 105 -10.74 -5.03 -16.40
C GLN A 105 -10.69 -6.56 -16.22
N GLU A 106 -9.61 -7.08 -15.64
CA GLU A 106 -9.47 -8.52 -15.38
C GLU A 106 -10.51 -9.00 -14.35
N VAL A 107 -10.74 -8.24 -13.28
CA VAL A 107 -11.77 -8.54 -12.28
C VAL A 107 -13.17 -8.53 -12.90
N ASP A 108 -13.48 -7.57 -13.76
CA ASP A 108 -14.79 -7.47 -14.42
C ASP A 108 -15.04 -8.66 -15.37
N GLU A 109 -14.03 -9.06 -16.13
CA GLU A 109 -14.13 -10.23 -17.02
C GLU A 109 -14.28 -11.54 -16.22
N LEU A 110 -13.52 -11.70 -15.13
CA LEU A 110 -13.66 -12.85 -14.23
C LEU A 110 -15.05 -12.89 -13.59
N ARG A 111 -15.60 -11.75 -13.14
CA ARG A 111 -16.96 -11.65 -12.61
C ARG A 111 -18.00 -12.06 -13.64
N ARG A 112 -17.88 -11.56 -14.88
CA ARG A 112 -18.80 -11.90 -15.98
C ARG A 112 -18.76 -13.40 -16.30
N ARG A 113 -17.57 -13.98 -16.36
CA ARG A 113 -17.39 -15.43 -16.60
C ARG A 113 -17.98 -16.27 -15.46
N LEU A 114 -17.77 -15.86 -14.22
CA LEU A 114 -18.35 -16.53 -13.04
C LEU A 114 -19.88 -16.49 -13.07
N GLY A 115 -20.48 -15.33 -13.38
CA GLY A 115 -21.93 -15.18 -13.50
C GLY A 115 -22.54 -16.13 -14.52
N LYS A 116 -21.95 -16.20 -15.73
CA LYS A 116 -22.40 -17.12 -16.78
C LYS A 116 -22.26 -18.59 -16.39
N ALA A 117 -21.16 -18.95 -15.73
CA ALA A 117 -20.95 -20.31 -15.26
C ALA A 117 -21.99 -20.72 -14.19
N LEU A 118 -22.30 -19.80 -13.26
CA LEU A 118 -23.33 -20.01 -12.25
C LEU A 118 -24.72 -20.18 -12.88
N GLU A 119 -25.11 -19.30 -13.80
CA GLU A 119 -26.37 -19.42 -14.55
C GLU A 119 -26.48 -20.77 -15.24
N TYR A 120 -25.43 -21.19 -15.96
CA TYR A 120 -25.39 -22.47 -16.65
C TYR A 120 -25.56 -23.67 -15.69
N VAL A 121 -24.88 -23.64 -14.54
CA VAL A 121 -24.97 -24.70 -13.53
C VAL A 121 -26.37 -24.76 -12.93
N VAL A 122 -26.94 -23.62 -12.56
CA VAL A 122 -28.29 -23.54 -11.98
C VAL A 122 -29.35 -24.03 -12.98
N ASP A 123 -29.28 -23.58 -14.22
CA ASP A 123 -30.21 -24.03 -15.28
C ASP A 123 -30.06 -25.52 -15.59
N GLY A 124 -28.83 -26.03 -15.57
CA GLY A 124 -28.56 -27.47 -15.73
C GLY A 124 -29.22 -28.29 -14.61
N LYS A 125 -29.05 -27.87 -13.35
CA LYS A 125 -29.64 -28.55 -12.19
C LYS A 125 -31.17 -28.47 -12.19
N SER A 126 -31.74 -27.30 -12.50
CA SER A 126 -33.20 -27.10 -12.60
C SER A 126 -33.84 -27.99 -13.66
N ARG A 127 -33.23 -28.08 -14.85
CA ARG A 127 -33.68 -29.00 -15.90
C ARG A 127 -33.58 -30.47 -15.48
N GLY A 128 -32.51 -30.85 -14.78
CA GLY A 128 -32.35 -32.19 -14.22
C GLY A 128 -33.44 -32.54 -13.21
N LEU A 129 -33.78 -31.61 -12.30
CA LEU A 129 -34.85 -31.78 -11.32
C LEU A 129 -36.22 -31.92 -12.00
N LEU A 130 -36.52 -31.08 -12.98
CA LEU A 130 -37.78 -31.17 -13.75
C LEU A 130 -37.91 -32.52 -14.47
N SER A 131 -36.83 -33.00 -15.09
CA SER A 131 -36.81 -34.31 -15.75
C SER A 131 -37.00 -35.45 -14.76
N LEU A 132 -36.35 -35.39 -13.59
CA LEU A 132 -36.52 -36.41 -12.55
C LEU A 132 -37.95 -36.41 -12.00
N ARG A 133 -38.54 -35.23 -11.78
CA ARG A 133 -39.95 -35.09 -11.37
C ARG A 133 -40.90 -35.71 -12.39
N GLY A 134 -40.75 -35.40 -13.67
CA GLY A 134 -41.60 -35.96 -14.73
C GLY A 134 -41.50 -37.50 -14.83
N ARG A 135 -40.30 -38.06 -14.62
CA ARG A 135 -40.12 -39.52 -14.54
C ARG A 135 -40.81 -40.13 -13.32
N LEU A 136 -40.72 -39.48 -12.16
CA LEU A 136 -41.38 -39.94 -10.94
C LEU A 136 -42.91 -39.89 -11.09
N GLU A 137 -43.44 -38.82 -11.67
CA GLU A 137 -44.86 -38.67 -11.98
C GLU A 137 -45.35 -39.77 -12.93
N ALA A 138 -44.61 -40.04 -14.01
CA ALA A 138 -44.98 -41.09 -14.99
C ALA A 138 -44.97 -42.51 -14.39
N LEU A 139 -44.11 -42.76 -13.40
CA LEU A 139 -44.01 -44.02 -12.67
C LEU A 139 -44.94 -44.08 -11.45
N SER A 140 -45.61 -42.98 -11.10
CA SER A 140 -46.49 -42.94 -9.93
C SER A 140 -47.79 -43.72 -10.20
N PRO A 141 -48.27 -44.53 -9.23
CA PRO A 141 -49.56 -45.21 -9.34
C PRO A 141 -50.72 -44.24 -9.60
N GLY A 142 -50.66 -43.02 -9.06
CA GLY A 142 -51.65 -41.97 -9.29
C GLY A 142 -51.80 -41.60 -10.77
N ALA A 143 -50.70 -41.45 -11.51
CA ALA A 143 -50.74 -41.14 -12.94
C ALA A 143 -51.23 -42.32 -13.80
N ALA A 144 -51.04 -43.56 -13.36
CA ALA A 144 -51.70 -44.71 -13.97
C ALA A 144 -53.22 -44.69 -13.67
N MET A 145 -53.60 -44.33 -12.45
CA MET A 145 -55.00 -44.29 -12.04
C MET A 145 -55.79 -43.17 -12.71
N GLU A 146 -55.18 -42.00 -12.94
CA GLU A 146 -55.78 -40.90 -13.72
C GLU A 146 -56.02 -41.28 -15.19
N ARG A 147 -55.25 -42.23 -15.73
CA ARG A 147 -55.45 -42.79 -17.08
C ARG A 147 -56.54 -43.87 -17.15
N GLY A 148 -57.32 -44.05 -16.08
CA GLY A 148 -58.47 -44.96 -16.03
C GLY A 148 -58.16 -46.38 -15.56
N PHE A 149 -56.92 -46.65 -15.13
CA PHE A 149 -56.59 -47.93 -14.49
C PHE A 149 -57.03 -47.94 -13.02
N SER A 150 -57.58 -49.05 -12.56
CA SER A 150 -57.93 -49.24 -11.15
C SER A 150 -57.06 -50.32 -10.52
N VAL A 151 -56.80 -50.19 -9.22
CA VAL A 151 -56.07 -51.21 -8.46
C VAL A 151 -57.07 -52.00 -7.64
N VAL A 152 -57.14 -53.31 -7.89
CA VAL A 152 -58.04 -54.22 -7.18
C VAL A 152 -57.29 -54.88 -6.04
N ARG A 153 -57.84 -54.82 -4.82
CA ARG A 153 -57.29 -55.49 -3.63
C ARG A 153 -58.30 -56.46 -3.05
N ARG A 154 -57.89 -57.68 -2.72
CA ARG A 154 -58.74 -58.68 -2.05
C ARG A 154 -58.91 -58.32 -0.56
N LEU A 155 -60.11 -58.52 -0.02
CA LEU A 155 -60.40 -58.33 1.41
C LEU A 155 -60.60 -59.67 2.11
N PRO A 156 -60.18 -59.81 3.39
CA PRO A 156 -59.63 -58.76 4.28
C PRO A 156 -58.10 -58.58 4.20
N ASP A 157 -57.41 -59.42 3.44
CA ASP A 157 -55.97 -59.60 3.39
C ASP A 157 -55.20 -58.49 2.64
N GLY A 158 -55.90 -57.62 1.91
CA GLY A 158 -55.36 -56.40 1.30
C GLY A 158 -54.40 -56.63 0.12
N ARG A 159 -54.26 -57.88 -0.35
CA ARG A 159 -53.37 -58.25 -1.46
C ARG A 159 -53.87 -57.69 -2.78
N VAL A 160 -52.97 -57.13 -3.59
CA VAL A 160 -53.29 -56.64 -4.95
C VAL A 160 -53.51 -57.83 -5.87
N VAL A 161 -54.67 -57.88 -6.50
CA VAL A 161 -55.05 -58.92 -7.46
C VAL A 161 -54.51 -58.53 -8.83
N ARG A 162 -53.70 -59.39 -9.44
CA ARG A 162 -53.12 -59.15 -10.78
C ARG A 162 -53.74 -60.00 -11.87
N ASP A 163 -54.38 -61.10 -11.50
CA ASP A 163 -55.01 -62.07 -12.39
C ASP A 163 -56.43 -62.38 -11.91
N ALA A 164 -57.39 -62.47 -12.83
CA ALA A 164 -58.79 -62.74 -12.49
C ALA A 164 -59.02 -64.15 -11.90
N GLY A 165 -58.16 -65.12 -12.24
CA GLY A 165 -58.21 -66.49 -11.71
C GLY A 165 -57.81 -66.63 -10.24
N GLU A 166 -57.25 -65.58 -9.64
CA GLU A 166 -56.97 -65.53 -8.19
C GLU A 166 -58.23 -65.27 -7.35
N LEU A 167 -59.32 -64.84 -7.99
CA LEU A 167 -60.60 -64.55 -7.35
C LEU A 167 -61.58 -65.70 -7.52
N LYS A 168 -62.47 -65.85 -6.53
CA LYS A 168 -63.59 -66.80 -6.59
C LYS A 168 -64.91 -66.04 -6.47
N PRO A 169 -66.00 -66.54 -7.08
CA PRO A 169 -67.34 -66.01 -6.82
C PRO A 169 -67.64 -65.96 -5.32
N GLY A 170 -68.11 -64.81 -4.83
CA GLY A 170 -68.34 -64.51 -3.42
C GLY A 170 -67.16 -63.81 -2.69
N ASP A 171 -65.99 -63.68 -3.32
CA ASP A 171 -64.90 -62.88 -2.75
C ASP A 171 -65.25 -61.39 -2.76
N ARG A 172 -64.85 -60.67 -1.70
CA ARG A 172 -64.94 -59.20 -1.64
C ARG A 172 -63.64 -58.56 -2.06
N VAL A 173 -63.73 -57.56 -2.94
CA VAL A 173 -62.59 -56.80 -3.44
C VAL A 173 -62.81 -55.31 -3.26
N GLU A 174 -61.78 -54.58 -2.85
CA GLU A 174 -61.73 -53.12 -2.88
C GLU A 174 -61.11 -52.66 -4.20
N VAL A 175 -61.87 -51.92 -4.99
CA VAL A 175 -61.39 -51.28 -6.21
C VAL A 175 -61.06 -49.84 -5.89
N GLN A 176 -59.77 -49.49 -6.01
CA GLN A 176 -59.30 -48.14 -5.84
C GLN A 176 -59.21 -47.45 -7.21
N PHE A 177 -59.88 -46.31 -7.34
CA PHE A 177 -59.83 -45.43 -8.51
C PHE A 177 -58.90 -44.25 -8.27
N SER A 178 -58.70 -43.38 -9.29
CA SER A 178 -57.97 -42.12 -9.14
C SER A 178 -58.53 -41.23 -8.02
N ARG A 179 -59.85 -41.28 -7.83
CA ARG A 179 -60.54 -40.62 -6.71
C ARG A 179 -61.59 -41.57 -6.13
N GLY A 180 -61.41 -41.94 -4.86
CA GLY A 180 -62.35 -42.79 -4.13
C GLY A 180 -62.05 -44.29 -4.22
N ARG A 181 -62.82 -45.04 -3.42
CA ARG A 181 -62.73 -46.51 -3.29
C ARG A 181 -64.12 -47.09 -3.24
N VAL A 182 -64.31 -48.24 -3.86
CA VAL A 182 -65.58 -48.98 -3.84
C VAL A 182 -65.29 -50.42 -3.46
N VAL A 183 -66.15 -51.00 -2.62
CA VAL A 183 -66.09 -52.42 -2.29
C VAL A 183 -67.10 -53.16 -3.15
N CYS A 184 -66.62 -54.16 -3.88
CA CYS A 184 -67.39 -54.98 -4.79
C CYS A 184 -67.34 -56.45 -4.36
N GLU A 185 -68.34 -57.21 -4.75
CA GLU A 185 -68.36 -58.67 -4.62
C GLU A 185 -68.18 -59.30 -6.00
N VAL A 186 -67.37 -60.35 -6.09
CA VAL A 186 -67.10 -61.07 -7.33
C VAL A 186 -68.28 -61.98 -7.64
N LEU A 187 -69.01 -61.71 -8.73
CA LEU A 187 -70.17 -62.51 -9.14
C LEU A 187 -69.77 -63.69 -10.05
N SER A 188 -68.78 -63.48 -10.92
CA SER A 188 -68.22 -64.49 -11.81
C SER A 188 -66.78 -64.13 -12.18
N THR A 189 -65.98 -65.15 -12.49
CA THR A 189 -64.60 -65.01 -13.02
C THR A 189 -64.55 -65.69 -14.38
N GLY A 190 -63.94 -65.02 -15.36
CA GLY A 190 -63.78 -65.50 -16.74
C GLY A 190 -62.35 -65.95 -17.04
#